data_AF-A0A416I1A2-F1
#
_entry.id   AF-A0A416I1A2-F1
#
_cell.length_a   1.000
_cell.length_b   1.000
_cell.length_c   1.000
_cell.angle_alpha   90.00
_cell.angle_beta   90.00
_cell.angle_gamma   90.00
#
_symmetry.space_group_name_H-M   'P 1'
#
loop_
_entity.id
_entity.type
_entity.pdbx_description
1 polymer ?
#
loop_
_entity_poly.entity_id
_entity_poly.type
_entity_poly.pdbx_seq_one_letter_code
_entity_poly.pdbx_strand_id
1 'polypeptide(L)'
;MEDNKRSYYNAEGKLVLPEVTLCAMDSVQVKATLKAMEYSMKEIVFADAVIITDKRPLSMPKGIRYEHIDKLCNIDDFNYKTVYDLGDYIHTQFALLVHYDGFVVHPEKWRDEFLDYDYIGSPWPLPKPEDTTTYRDIYGNICRVGNSVGIRSKRLMDFPKKAGVPWVGEKGYFNEDGFICCKIRHLLEAEGMQIAPLEVAKYFGHENMIPEIEGITPFVFHKWYGTNGNYPDFRKKNKLLNRLRKIHGRLVKG
;
A
#
# COMPACT_ATOMS: atom_id res chain seq x y z
N MET A 1 -8.11 31.04 4.67
CA MET A 1 -8.43 29.80 3.95
C MET A 1 -8.85 28.84 5.03
N GLU A 2 -10.13 28.45 5.05
CA GLU A 2 -10.63 27.50 6.05
C GLU A 2 -9.75 26.25 6.04
N ASP A 3 -9.35 25.79 7.23
CA ASP A 3 -8.68 24.50 7.43
C ASP A 3 -9.58 23.42 6.83
N ASN A 4 -9.32 23.06 5.57
CA ASN A 4 -10.04 22.00 4.88
C ASN A 4 -9.49 20.66 5.39
N LYS A 5 -9.75 20.40 6.66
CA LYS A 5 -9.22 19.27 7.41
C LYS A 5 -9.74 17.98 6.77
N ARG A 6 -8.84 17.15 6.26
CA ARG A 6 -9.19 15.92 5.53
C ARG A 6 -9.30 14.70 6.44
N SER A 7 -8.95 14.87 7.72
CA SER A 7 -9.15 13.88 8.78
C SER A 7 -9.59 14.51 10.09
N TYR A 8 -10.12 13.70 11.01
CA TYR A 8 -10.43 14.14 12.37
C TYR A 8 -10.39 12.96 13.34
N TYR A 9 -10.36 13.24 14.64
CA TYR A 9 -10.52 12.21 15.66
C TYR A 9 -11.96 12.17 16.15
N ASN A 10 -12.56 10.98 16.23
CA ASN A 10 -13.92 10.81 16.74
C ASN A 10 -13.95 10.78 18.29
N ALA A 11 -15.14 10.61 18.88
CA ALA A 11 -15.32 10.60 20.34
C ALA A 11 -14.56 9.44 21.04
N GLU A 12 -14.31 8.35 20.32
CA GLU A 12 -13.52 7.20 20.80
C GLU A 12 -12.01 7.42 20.64
N GLY A 13 -11.57 8.57 20.13
CA GLY A 13 -10.16 8.87 19.90
C GLY A 13 -9.54 8.20 18.68
N LYS A 14 -10.35 7.66 17.76
CA LYS A 14 -9.88 7.05 16.50
C LYS A 14 -9.74 8.10 15.42
N LEU A 15 -8.69 7.96 14.60
CA LEU A 15 -8.53 8.75 13.38
C LEU A 15 -9.62 8.38 12.37
N VAL A 16 -10.30 9.35 11.79
CA VAL A 16 -11.32 9.15 10.77
C VAL A 16 -10.82 9.73 9.45
N LEU A 17 -10.85 8.89 8.41
CA LEU A 17 -10.45 9.21 7.05
C LEU A 17 -11.67 9.10 6.12
N PRO A 18 -12.50 10.17 6.03
CA PRO A 18 -13.80 10.14 5.35
C PRO A 18 -13.71 10.02 3.83
N GLU A 19 -12.53 10.16 3.24
CA GLU A 19 -12.31 10.13 1.80
C GLU A 19 -11.37 8.99 1.35
N VAL A 20 -10.98 8.09 2.27
CA VAL A 20 -9.99 7.04 2.01
C VAL A 20 -10.63 5.67 2.13
N THR A 21 -10.52 4.86 1.08
CA THR A 21 -10.75 3.41 1.12
C THR A 21 -9.47 2.69 1.51
N LEU A 22 -9.51 1.83 2.54
CA LEU A 22 -8.45 0.85 2.76
C LEU A 22 -8.64 -0.33 1.81
N CYS A 23 -7.68 -0.62 0.93
CA CYS A 23 -7.82 -1.72 -0.02
C CYS A 23 -6.63 -2.68 -0.01
N ALA A 24 -6.89 -3.92 -0.42
CA ALA A 24 -5.86 -4.90 -0.72
C ALA A 24 -6.30 -5.78 -1.89
N MET A 25 -5.35 -6.19 -2.72
CA MET A 25 -5.56 -7.13 -3.83
C MET A 25 -4.59 -8.31 -3.68
N ASP A 26 -5.11 -9.53 -3.56
CA ASP A 26 -4.26 -10.70 -3.25
C ASP A 26 -4.93 -12.04 -3.63
N SER A 27 -4.17 -12.99 -4.15
CA SER A 27 -4.58 -14.38 -4.41
C SER A 27 -3.71 -15.43 -3.70
N VAL A 28 -2.70 -15.00 -2.94
CA VAL A 28 -1.67 -15.86 -2.36
C VAL A 28 -1.74 -15.85 -0.83
N GLN A 29 -1.70 -14.68 -0.20
CA GLN A 29 -1.58 -14.52 1.26
C GLN A 29 -2.84 -13.95 1.90
N VAL A 30 -4.01 -14.22 1.31
CA VAL A 30 -5.31 -13.58 1.62
C VAL A 30 -5.61 -13.51 3.12
N LYS A 31 -5.30 -14.57 3.89
CA LYS A 31 -5.51 -14.59 5.34
C LYS A 31 -4.60 -13.61 6.10
N ALA A 32 -3.34 -13.51 5.71
CA ALA A 32 -2.40 -12.56 6.32
C ALA A 32 -2.72 -11.12 5.88
N THR A 33 -3.15 -10.93 4.63
CA THR A 33 -3.63 -9.65 4.09
C THR A 33 -4.85 -9.14 4.85
N LEU A 34 -5.86 -9.99 5.09
CA LEU A 34 -7.00 -9.62 5.92
C LEU A 34 -6.58 -9.22 7.35
N LYS A 35 -5.60 -9.91 7.94
CA LYS A 35 -5.07 -9.55 9.26
C LYS A 35 -4.34 -8.21 9.26
N ALA A 36 -3.62 -7.89 8.19
CA ALA A 36 -2.97 -6.60 7.99
C ALA A 36 -4.00 -5.46 7.84
N MET A 37 -5.10 -5.71 7.11
CA MET A 37 -6.21 -4.76 7.01
C MET A 37 -6.90 -4.55 8.35
N GLU A 38 -7.28 -5.61 9.07
CA GLU A 38 -7.86 -5.52 10.42
C GLU A 38 -6.93 -4.77 11.39
N TYR A 39 -5.61 -4.99 11.29
CA TYR A 39 -4.63 -4.28 12.09
C TYR A 39 -4.61 -2.79 11.76
N SER A 40 -4.67 -2.43 10.47
CA SER A 40 -4.68 -1.04 10.01
C SER A 40 -5.93 -0.27 10.46
N MET A 41 -7.06 -0.96 10.64
CA MET A 41 -8.33 -0.38 11.07
C MET A 41 -8.50 -0.26 12.59
N LYS A 42 -7.50 -0.64 13.40
CA LYS A 42 -7.64 -0.64 14.87
C LYS A 42 -7.94 0.75 15.42
N GLU A 43 -7.12 1.72 15.04
CA GLU A 43 -7.22 3.12 15.49
C GLU A 43 -7.63 4.06 14.34
N ILE A 44 -8.07 3.50 13.21
CA ILE A 44 -8.49 4.26 12.03
C ILE A 44 -9.87 3.78 11.57
N VAL A 45 -10.77 4.73 11.35
CA VAL A 45 -12.05 4.54 10.66
C VAL A 45 -11.89 5.06 9.24
N PHE A 46 -11.77 4.14 8.29
CA PHE A 46 -11.80 4.44 6.86
C PHE A 46 -13.25 4.61 6.38
N ALA A 47 -13.44 5.38 5.30
CA ALA A 47 -14.74 5.53 4.66
C ALA A 47 -15.27 4.22 4.08
N ASP A 48 -14.37 3.34 3.63
CA ASP A 48 -14.65 2.01 3.13
C ASP A 48 -13.42 1.11 3.31
N ALA A 49 -13.60 -0.22 3.31
CA ALA A 49 -12.49 -1.16 3.26
C ALA A 49 -12.82 -2.38 2.40
N VAL A 50 -11.94 -2.75 1.47
CA VAL A 50 -12.18 -3.80 0.48
C VAL A 50 -11.00 -4.76 0.31
N ILE A 51 -11.30 -6.06 0.36
CA ILE A 51 -10.38 -7.10 -0.13
C ILE A 51 -10.83 -7.54 -1.53
N ILE A 52 -9.91 -7.49 -2.48
CA ILE A 52 -10.11 -7.88 -3.87
C ILE A 52 -9.37 -9.21 -4.08
N THR A 53 -10.10 -10.33 -4.23
CA THR A 53 -9.49 -11.67 -4.28
C THR A 53 -10.33 -12.69 -5.02
N ASP A 54 -9.67 -13.73 -5.55
CA ASP A 54 -10.27 -14.78 -6.39
C ASP A 54 -11.21 -15.71 -5.65
N LYS A 55 -11.11 -15.77 -4.32
CA LYS A 55 -11.97 -16.63 -3.51
C LYS A 55 -12.41 -15.89 -2.28
N ARG A 56 -13.73 -15.80 -2.11
CA ARG A 56 -14.32 -15.27 -0.89
C ARG A 56 -13.84 -16.07 0.32
N PRO A 57 -13.13 -15.43 1.28
CA PRO A 57 -12.75 -16.09 2.52
C PRO A 57 -13.97 -16.57 3.31
N LEU A 58 -13.87 -17.76 3.92
CA LEU A 58 -14.98 -18.37 4.68
C LEU A 58 -15.49 -17.48 5.82
N SER A 59 -14.58 -16.72 6.44
CA SER A 59 -14.90 -15.75 7.48
C SER A 59 -14.33 -14.40 7.07
N MET A 60 -15.22 -13.44 6.89
CA MET A 60 -14.90 -12.06 6.55
C MET A 60 -14.86 -11.21 7.83
N PRO A 61 -13.80 -10.43 8.07
CA PRO A 61 -13.79 -9.43 9.12
C PRO A 61 -14.93 -8.42 8.94
N LYS A 62 -15.50 -7.96 10.05
CA LYS A 62 -16.51 -6.89 10.02
C LYS A 62 -15.89 -5.62 9.44
N GLY A 63 -16.65 -4.92 8.61
CA GLY A 63 -16.22 -3.66 8.01
C GLY A 63 -15.30 -3.80 6.79
N ILE A 64 -14.97 -5.02 6.35
CA ILE A 64 -14.24 -5.26 5.09
C ILE A 64 -15.19 -5.95 4.11
N ARG A 65 -15.49 -5.29 2.99
CA ARG A 65 -16.25 -5.88 1.88
C ARG A 65 -15.35 -6.73 0.98
N TYR A 66 -15.98 -7.62 0.22
CA TYR A 66 -15.33 -8.54 -0.70
C TYR A 66 -15.65 -8.16 -2.13
N GLU A 67 -14.63 -8.07 -2.97
CA GLU A 67 -14.76 -7.98 -4.42
C GLU A 67 -14.03 -9.13 -5.11
N HIS A 68 -14.66 -9.66 -6.16
CA HIS A 68 -14.13 -10.80 -6.89
C HIS A 68 -13.26 -10.35 -8.07
N ILE A 69 -12.14 -11.04 -8.27
CA ILE A 69 -11.29 -10.98 -9.47
C ILE A 69 -10.95 -12.40 -9.92
N ASP A 70 -10.47 -12.55 -11.14
CA ASP A 70 -9.78 -13.78 -11.53
C ASP A 70 -8.51 -13.96 -10.71
N LYS A 71 -8.09 -15.21 -10.56
CA LYS A 71 -6.88 -15.57 -9.81
C LYS A 71 -5.64 -14.92 -10.41
N LEU A 72 -4.92 -14.17 -9.59
CA LEU A 72 -3.58 -13.66 -9.91
C LEU A 72 -2.61 -14.85 -9.92
N CYS A 73 -2.05 -15.16 -11.08
CA CYS A 73 -1.16 -16.30 -11.27
C CYS A 73 0.30 -15.94 -11.08
N ASN A 74 0.65 -14.67 -11.30
CA ASN A 74 2.01 -14.15 -11.15
C ASN A 74 2.00 -12.67 -10.71
N ILE A 75 3.20 -12.10 -10.53
CA ILE A 75 3.35 -10.70 -10.09
C ILE A 75 2.94 -9.69 -11.17
N ASP A 76 3.12 -10.02 -12.45
CA ASP A 76 2.73 -9.13 -13.55
C ASP A 76 1.21 -9.00 -13.65
N ASP A 77 0.46 -10.08 -13.37
CA ASP A 77 -1.01 -10.03 -13.26
C ASP A 77 -1.43 -9.04 -12.16
N PHE A 78 -0.78 -9.12 -11.01
CA PHE A 78 -1.02 -8.21 -9.88
C PHE A 78 -0.69 -6.77 -10.26
N ASN A 79 0.47 -6.52 -10.88
CA ASN A 79 0.91 -5.18 -11.25
C ASN A 79 -0.03 -4.56 -12.28
N TYR A 80 -0.38 -5.31 -13.34
CA TYR A 80 -1.33 -4.87 -14.35
C TYR A 80 -2.68 -4.54 -13.74
N LYS A 81 -3.27 -5.45 -12.95
CA LYS A 81 -4.59 -5.23 -12.35
C LYS A 81 -4.58 -4.10 -11.33
N THR A 82 -3.48 -3.89 -10.63
CA THR A 82 -3.32 -2.74 -9.72
C THR A 82 -3.33 -1.41 -10.48
N VAL A 83 -2.73 -1.35 -11.68
CA VAL A 83 -2.71 -0.14 -12.52
C VAL A 83 -4.03 0.12 -13.23
N TYR A 84 -4.66 -0.93 -13.79
CA TYR A 84 -5.80 -0.76 -14.71
C TYR A 84 -7.16 -1.08 -14.10
N ASP A 85 -7.23 -1.97 -13.11
CA ASP A 85 -8.50 -2.49 -12.58
C ASP A 85 -8.78 -1.99 -11.15
N LEU A 86 -7.76 -1.62 -10.35
CA LEU A 86 -7.94 -1.24 -8.94
C LEU A 86 -9.00 -0.15 -8.78
N GLY A 87 -8.99 0.86 -9.66
CA GLY A 87 -9.95 1.96 -9.64
C GLY A 87 -11.40 1.52 -9.70
N ASP A 88 -11.72 0.45 -10.44
CA ASP A 88 -13.09 -0.06 -10.59
C ASP A 88 -13.71 -0.51 -9.25
N TYR A 89 -12.86 -0.82 -8.26
CA TYR A 89 -13.27 -1.28 -6.93
C TYR A 89 -13.25 -0.19 -5.87
N ILE A 90 -12.90 1.05 -6.20
CA ILE A 90 -12.78 2.15 -5.23
C ILE A 90 -13.86 3.21 -5.46
N HIS A 91 -14.59 3.54 -4.39
CA HIS A 91 -15.73 4.48 -4.41
C HIS A 91 -15.48 5.80 -3.66
N THR A 92 -14.24 6.03 -3.21
CA THR A 92 -13.82 7.22 -2.47
C THR A 92 -12.78 8.02 -3.27
N GLN A 93 -12.36 9.20 -2.78
CA GLN A 93 -11.39 10.04 -3.48
C GLN A 93 -9.97 9.46 -3.46
N PHE A 94 -9.65 8.63 -2.46
CA PHE A 94 -8.33 8.05 -2.29
C PHE A 94 -8.42 6.58 -1.88
N ALA A 95 -7.44 5.78 -2.29
CA ALA A 95 -7.26 4.44 -1.76
C ALA A 95 -5.89 4.31 -1.11
N LEU A 96 -5.85 3.75 0.11
CA LEU A 96 -4.63 3.24 0.71
C LEU A 96 -4.51 1.75 0.39
N LEU A 97 -3.62 1.41 -0.54
CA LEU A 97 -3.31 0.02 -0.86
C LEU A 97 -2.35 -0.55 0.18
N VAL A 98 -2.71 -1.68 0.78
CA VAL A 98 -1.89 -2.43 1.74
C VAL A 98 -1.72 -3.87 1.30
N HIS A 99 -0.66 -4.51 1.82
CA HIS A 99 -0.30 -5.90 1.59
C HIS A 99 -0.19 -6.66 2.91
N TYR A 100 -0.09 -8.00 2.84
CA TYR A 100 0.23 -8.81 4.01
C TYR A 100 1.55 -8.44 4.69
N ASP A 101 2.46 -7.80 3.94
CA ASP A 101 3.80 -7.38 4.38
C ASP A 101 4.04 -5.87 4.28
N GLY A 102 2.98 -5.08 4.14
CA GLY A 102 3.10 -3.66 4.35
C GLY A 102 1.74 -2.99 4.54
N PHE A 103 1.59 -2.36 5.69
CA PHE A 103 0.31 -1.89 6.21
C PHE A 103 0.54 -0.80 7.27
N VAL A 104 -0.54 -0.24 7.82
CA VAL A 104 -0.45 0.83 8.83
C VAL A 104 0.09 0.29 10.14
N VAL A 105 1.10 0.97 10.70
CA VAL A 105 1.75 0.59 11.96
C VAL A 105 1.72 1.70 13.01
N HIS A 106 1.67 2.97 12.59
CA HIS A 106 1.61 4.11 13.50
C HIS A 106 0.51 5.09 13.06
N PRO A 107 -0.77 4.79 13.35
CA PRO A 107 -1.92 5.64 13.00
C PRO A 107 -1.77 7.11 13.43
N GLU A 108 -1.09 7.35 14.55
CA GLU A 108 -0.83 8.68 15.11
C GLU A 108 0.20 9.50 14.31
N LYS A 109 0.85 8.89 13.30
CA LYS A 109 1.76 9.58 12.37
C LYS A 109 1.07 10.02 11.09
N TRP A 110 -0.25 9.84 10.98
CA TRP A 110 -1.03 10.38 9.87
C TRP A 110 -0.81 11.89 9.71
N ARG A 111 -0.78 12.34 8.45
CA ARG A 111 -0.75 13.75 8.09
C ARG A 111 -1.71 14.00 6.93
N ASP A 112 -2.54 15.03 7.04
CA ASP A 112 -3.49 15.38 5.98
C ASP A 112 -2.79 15.73 4.66
N GLU A 113 -1.55 16.22 4.72
CA GLU A 113 -0.71 16.51 3.54
C GLU A 113 -0.45 15.28 2.66
N PHE A 114 -0.61 14.06 3.17
CA PHE A 114 -0.50 12.84 2.35
C PHE A 114 -1.55 12.78 1.24
N LEU A 115 -2.70 13.46 1.43
CA LEU A 115 -3.77 13.52 0.44
C LEU A 115 -3.64 14.73 -0.51
N ASP A 116 -2.65 15.60 -0.34
CA ASP A 116 -2.39 16.69 -1.28
C ASP A 116 -1.77 16.20 -2.60
N TYR A 117 -1.42 14.91 -2.66
CA TYR A 117 -0.80 14.26 -3.81
C TYR A 117 -1.69 13.13 -4.36
N ASP A 118 -1.53 12.85 -5.65
CA ASP A 118 -2.21 11.74 -6.31
C ASP A 118 -1.55 10.40 -6.05
N TYR A 119 -0.24 10.41 -5.78
CA TYR A 119 0.50 9.23 -5.39
C TYR A 119 1.44 9.55 -4.24
N ILE A 120 1.43 8.72 -3.22
CA ILE A 120 2.49 8.68 -2.21
C ILE A 120 2.75 7.24 -1.81
N GLY A 121 4.03 6.87 -1.80
CA GLY A 121 4.50 5.60 -1.26
C GLY A 121 5.79 5.82 -0.47
N SER A 122 6.53 4.75 -0.23
CA SER A 122 7.79 4.83 0.53
C SER A 122 8.93 5.42 -0.32
N PRO A 123 9.88 6.15 0.31
CA PRO A 123 11.07 6.60 -0.39
C PRO A 123 11.89 5.46 -0.99
N TRP A 124 12.38 5.68 -2.21
CA TRP A 124 13.36 4.80 -2.84
C TRP A 124 14.80 5.26 -2.51
N PRO A 125 15.74 4.31 -2.38
CA PRO A 125 17.15 4.63 -2.29
C PRO A 125 17.65 5.27 -3.59
N LEU A 126 18.80 5.94 -3.52
CA LEU A 126 19.48 6.35 -4.74
C LEU A 126 19.95 5.10 -5.52
N PRO A 127 19.83 5.10 -6.86
CA PRO A 127 20.44 4.05 -7.66
C PRO A 127 21.96 4.05 -7.45
N LYS A 128 22.58 2.87 -7.63
CA LYS A 128 24.05 2.77 -7.57
C LYS A 128 24.68 3.64 -8.68
N PRO A 129 25.92 4.13 -8.53
CA PRO A 129 26.56 4.98 -9.54
C PRO A 129 26.58 4.38 -10.96
N GLU A 130 26.72 3.07 -11.08
CA GLU A 130 26.70 2.33 -12.34
C GLU A 130 25.30 2.08 -12.92
N ASP A 131 24.24 2.31 -12.13
CA ASP A 131 22.85 2.09 -12.52
C ASP A 131 22.24 3.34 -13.18
N THR A 132 22.15 3.25 -14.51
CA THR A 132 21.62 4.30 -15.37
C THR A 132 20.13 4.16 -15.66
N THR A 133 19.43 3.22 -15.00
CA THR A 133 18.04 2.87 -15.33
C THR A 133 17.10 3.04 -14.15
N THR A 134 17.47 2.51 -12.99
CA THR A 134 16.55 2.37 -11.87
C THR A 134 16.15 3.73 -11.31
N TYR A 135 14.86 3.86 -10.97
CA TYR A 135 14.26 5.05 -10.39
C TYR A 135 14.46 6.31 -11.24
N ARG A 136 14.35 6.20 -12.57
CA ARG A 136 14.43 7.35 -13.47
C ARG A 136 13.17 7.48 -14.32
N ASP A 137 12.67 8.71 -14.44
CA ASP A 137 11.62 9.01 -15.40
C ASP A 137 12.14 8.97 -16.85
N ILE A 138 11.25 9.21 -17.81
CA ILE A 138 11.58 9.20 -19.24
C ILE A 138 12.58 10.30 -19.66
N TYR A 139 12.81 11.30 -18.81
CA TYR A 139 13.76 12.39 -19.02
C TYR A 139 15.10 12.13 -18.31
N GLY A 140 15.23 11.02 -17.58
CA GLY A 140 16.42 10.64 -16.84
C GLY A 140 16.50 11.22 -15.42
N ASN A 141 15.48 11.96 -14.97
CA ASN A 141 15.44 12.52 -13.62
C ASN A 141 15.25 11.42 -12.59
N ILE A 142 15.94 11.53 -11.46
CA ILE A 142 15.81 10.58 -10.36
C ILE A 142 14.46 10.76 -9.67
N CYS A 143 13.65 9.70 -9.66
CA CYS A 143 12.46 9.57 -8.86
C CYS A 143 12.83 8.99 -7.50
N ARG A 144 12.32 9.58 -6.41
CA ARG A 144 12.67 9.19 -5.04
C ARG A 144 11.51 8.58 -4.25
N VAL A 145 10.36 8.39 -4.90
CA VAL A 145 9.13 7.87 -4.30
C VAL A 145 8.50 6.87 -5.24
N GLY A 146 8.08 5.75 -4.66
CA GLY A 146 7.27 4.70 -5.29
C GLY A 146 6.85 3.74 -4.19
N ASN A 147 6.80 2.43 -4.42
CA ASN A 147 6.29 1.38 -3.53
C ASN A 147 4.79 1.11 -3.69
N SER A 148 4.44 -0.16 -3.82
CA SER A 148 3.07 -0.66 -3.91
C SER A 148 2.15 -0.23 -2.76
N VAL A 149 2.66 -0.28 -1.52
CA VAL A 149 1.98 0.21 -0.33
C VAL A 149 1.99 1.72 -0.36
N GLY A 150 0.83 2.30 -0.59
CA GLY A 150 0.74 3.71 -0.93
C GLY A 150 -0.68 4.19 -1.08
N ILE A 151 -0.83 5.51 -0.98
CA ILE A 151 -2.08 6.19 -1.29
C ILE A 151 -2.09 6.55 -2.77
N ARG A 152 -3.25 6.34 -3.39
CA ARG A 152 -3.52 6.73 -4.77
C ARG A 152 -4.83 7.51 -4.82
N SER A 153 -4.88 8.62 -5.55
CA SER A 153 -6.14 9.31 -5.82
C SER A 153 -7.00 8.53 -6.82
N LYS A 154 -8.31 8.77 -6.78
CA LYS A 154 -9.27 8.16 -7.70
C LYS A 154 -8.98 8.55 -9.15
N ARG A 155 -8.60 9.80 -9.40
CA ARG A 155 -8.23 10.25 -10.74
C ARG A 155 -7.00 9.53 -11.27
N LEU A 156 -5.99 9.27 -10.43
CA LEU A 156 -4.82 8.48 -10.80
C LEU A 156 -5.17 7.04 -11.11
N MET A 157 -5.95 6.37 -10.25
CA MET A 157 -6.32 4.96 -10.44
C MET A 157 -7.13 4.74 -11.72
N ASP A 158 -7.93 5.71 -12.13
CA ASP A 158 -8.74 5.62 -13.34
C ASP A 158 -7.97 6.03 -14.62
N PHE A 159 -6.89 6.81 -14.48
CA PHE A 159 -6.23 7.47 -15.60
C PHE A 159 -5.61 6.49 -16.63
N PRO A 160 -4.79 5.48 -16.26
CA PRO A 160 -4.15 4.60 -17.24
C PRO A 160 -5.15 3.94 -18.19
N LYS A 161 -6.27 3.47 -17.65
CA LYS A 161 -7.36 2.85 -18.42
C LYS A 161 -8.12 3.88 -19.27
N LYS A 162 -8.50 5.03 -18.70
CA LYS A 162 -9.27 6.08 -19.42
C LYS A 162 -8.48 6.72 -20.56
N ALA A 163 -7.18 6.95 -20.36
CA ALA A 163 -6.30 7.55 -21.35
C ALA A 163 -5.73 6.52 -22.35
N GLY A 164 -6.05 5.23 -22.20
CA GLY A 164 -5.57 4.17 -23.09
C GLY A 164 -4.04 4.01 -23.06
N VAL A 165 -3.42 4.26 -21.90
CA VAL A 165 -1.97 4.20 -21.77
C VAL A 165 -1.50 2.74 -21.95
N PRO A 166 -0.56 2.44 -22.86
CA PRO A 166 -0.09 1.07 -23.07
C PRO A 166 0.67 0.52 -21.87
N TRP A 167 0.38 -0.74 -21.50
CA TRP A 167 1.15 -1.47 -20.50
C TRP A 167 2.45 -1.98 -21.11
N VAL A 168 3.54 -1.23 -20.92
CA VAL A 168 4.86 -1.55 -21.46
C VAL A 168 5.88 -1.48 -20.33
N GLY A 169 6.55 -2.60 -20.08
CA GLY A 169 7.57 -2.71 -19.05
C GLY A 169 8.81 -1.88 -19.38
N GLU A 170 9.47 -1.37 -18.35
CA GLU A 170 10.74 -0.66 -18.49
C GLU A 170 11.87 -1.71 -18.51
N LYS A 171 12.50 -1.89 -19.67
CA LYS A 171 13.53 -2.93 -19.90
C LYS A 171 13.11 -4.34 -19.44
N GLY A 172 11.82 -4.67 -19.58
CA GLY A 172 11.24 -5.96 -19.20
C GLY A 172 10.77 -6.07 -17.75
N TYR A 173 10.88 -5.02 -16.95
CA TYR A 173 10.30 -4.95 -15.61
C TYR A 173 8.92 -4.30 -15.62
N PHE A 174 7.96 -4.94 -14.97
CA PHE A 174 6.53 -4.58 -15.00
C PHE A 174 6.00 -4.17 -13.63
N ASN A 175 6.81 -3.54 -12.79
CA ASN A 175 6.36 -3.06 -11.48
C ASN A 175 5.39 -1.88 -11.66
N GLU A 176 4.25 -1.93 -10.99
CA GLU A 176 3.20 -0.93 -11.04
C GLU A 176 3.65 0.45 -10.52
N ASP A 177 4.45 0.46 -9.45
CA ASP A 177 4.97 1.69 -8.86
C ASP A 177 6.02 2.36 -9.77
N GLY A 178 6.90 1.57 -10.40
CA GLY A 178 7.82 2.03 -11.44
C GLY A 178 7.08 2.54 -12.68
N PHE A 179 6.01 1.85 -13.10
CA PHE A 179 5.19 2.32 -14.20
C PHE A 179 4.56 3.69 -13.89
N ILE A 180 3.89 3.82 -12.74
CA ILE A 180 3.24 5.06 -12.31
C ILE A 180 4.27 6.17 -12.07
N CYS A 181 5.28 5.92 -11.26
CA CYS A 181 6.16 6.96 -10.73
C CYS A 181 7.32 7.34 -11.64
N CYS A 182 7.66 6.49 -12.61
CA CYS A 182 8.75 6.75 -13.55
C CYS A 182 8.23 6.81 -14.99
N LYS A 183 7.58 5.74 -15.47
CA LYS A 183 7.27 5.58 -16.89
C LYS A 183 6.22 6.57 -17.37
N ILE A 184 5.08 6.64 -16.70
CA ILE A 184 3.95 7.47 -17.11
C ILE A 184 3.88 8.79 -16.35
N ARG A 185 4.86 9.08 -15.48
CA ARG A 185 4.91 10.30 -14.67
C ARG A 185 4.68 11.57 -15.49
N HIS A 186 5.32 11.68 -16.64
CA HIS A 186 5.14 12.81 -17.57
C HIS A 186 3.69 13.00 -18.04
N LEU A 187 2.94 11.90 -18.24
CA LEU A 187 1.52 11.94 -18.59
C LEU A 187 0.68 12.38 -17.39
N LEU A 188 1.04 11.92 -16.19
CA LEU A 188 0.35 12.32 -14.96
C LEU A 188 0.52 13.83 -14.70
N GLU A 189 1.75 14.32 -14.82
CA GLU A 189 2.07 15.74 -14.64
C GLU A 189 1.38 16.62 -15.70
N ALA A 190 1.22 16.13 -16.93
CA ALA A 190 0.46 16.83 -17.98
C ALA A 190 -1.04 16.99 -17.64
N GLU A 191 -1.61 16.07 -16.86
CA GLU A 191 -2.98 16.16 -16.32
C GLU A 191 -3.06 16.92 -14.99
N GLY A 192 -1.95 17.52 -14.53
CA GLY A 192 -1.88 18.21 -13.25
C GLY A 192 -1.96 17.28 -12.04
N MET A 193 -1.63 16.00 -12.21
CA MET A 193 -1.45 15.06 -11.09
C MET A 193 -0.05 15.19 -10.50
N GLN A 194 0.05 14.96 -9.19
CA GLN A 194 1.29 15.14 -8.45
C GLN A 194 1.68 13.88 -7.67
N ILE A 195 2.96 13.51 -7.75
CA ILE A 195 3.56 12.48 -6.91
C ILE A 195 4.25 13.18 -5.74
N ALA A 196 4.04 12.69 -4.53
CA ALA A 196 4.62 13.26 -3.33
C ALA A 196 6.16 13.33 -3.41
N PRO A 197 6.79 14.43 -2.96
CA PRO A 197 8.22 14.52 -2.88
C PRO A 197 8.76 13.69 -1.72
N LEU A 198 10.07 13.42 -1.74
CA LEU A 198 10.79 12.74 -0.67
C LEU A 198 10.54 13.35 0.72
N GLU A 199 10.45 14.69 0.78
CA GLU A 199 10.26 15.44 2.04
C GLU A 199 8.95 15.10 2.76
N VAL A 200 7.94 14.66 2.01
CA VAL A 200 6.67 14.18 2.56
C VAL A 200 6.71 12.66 2.74
N ALA A 201 7.18 11.94 1.72
CA ALA A 201 7.20 10.47 1.71
C ALA A 201 8.01 9.85 2.87
N LYS A 202 9.07 10.52 3.36
CA LYS A 202 9.87 10.06 4.50
C LYS A 202 9.07 9.91 5.80
N TYR A 203 7.93 10.59 5.92
CA TYR A 203 7.01 10.44 7.06
C TYR A 203 5.86 9.47 6.77
N PHE A 204 5.59 9.19 5.50
CA PHE A 204 4.53 8.28 5.09
C PHE A 204 4.91 6.82 5.33
N GLY A 205 5.96 6.32 4.66
CA GLY A 205 6.24 4.89 4.63
C GLY A 205 7.71 4.55 4.52
N HIS A 206 8.14 3.46 5.17
CA HIS A 206 9.52 2.96 5.06
C HIS A 206 9.56 1.52 4.53
N GLU A 207 10.43 1.26 3.57
CA GLU A 207 10.78 -0.10 3.09
C GLU A 207 12.29 -0.34 3.15
N ASN A 208 13.04 0.54 2.48
CA ASN A 208 14.49 0.55 2.50
C ASN A 208 14.99 1.56 3.54
N MET A 209 15.99 1.16 4.33
CA MET A 209 16.65 2.07 5.26
C MET A 209 17.59 3.00 4.49
N ILE A 210 17.21 4.27 4.40
CA ILE A 210 17.99 5.33 3.74
C ILE A 210 18.33 6.43 4.75
N PRO A 211 19.40 7.22 4.54
CA PRO A 211 19.78 8.28 5.48
C PRO A 211 18.65 9.28 5.77
N GLU A 212 17.83 9.61 4.76
CA GLU A 212 16.78 10.62 4.88
C GLU A 212 15.60 10.22 5.78
N ILE A 213 15.50 8.94 6.15
CA ILE A 213 14.47 8.43 7.06
C ILE A 213 15.00 8.13 8.47
N GLU A 214 16.29 8.35 8.72
CA GLU A 214 16.90 8.06 10.02
C GLU A 214 16.21 8.85 11.16
N GLY A 215 15.87 8.17 12.24
CA GLY A 215 15.17 8.76 13.39
C GLY A 215 13.69 9.08 13.15
N ILE A 216 13.14 8.79 11.98
CA ILE A 216 11.72 9.02 11.66
C ILE A 216 10.91 7.74 11.95
N THR A 217 9.73 7.89 12.54
CA THR A 217 8.73 6.83 12.65
C THR A 217 7.69 7.02 11.54
N PRO A 218 7.47 6.05 10.63
CA PRO A 218 6.56 6.21 9.51
C PRO A 218 5.11 5.87 9.87
N PHE A 219 4.14 6.32 9.07
CA PHE A 219 2.74 5.91 9.20
C PHE A 219 2.51 4.44 8.78
N VAL A 220 3.06 4.03 7.64
CA VAL A 220 3.04 2.65 7.11
C VAL A 220 4.45 2.07 7.00
N PHE A 221 4.54 0.77 6.76
CA PHE A 221 5.79 0.13 6.38
C PHE A 221 5.56 -0.82 5.21
N HIS A 222 6.64 -1.28 4.57
CA HIS A 222 6.62 -2.40 3.63
C HIS A 222 7.89 -3.24 3.80
N LYS A 223 7.74 -4.56 3.89
CA LYS A 223 8.79 -5.53 4.23
C LYS A 223 9.45 -5.29 5.59
N TRP A 224 10.13 -6.30 6.13
CA TRP A 224 10.70 -6.28 7.49
C TRP A 224 12.21 -5.99 7.51
N TYR A 225 12.70 -5.12 6.62
CA TYR A 225 14.11 -4.72 6.61
C TYR A 225 14.41 -3.66 7.68
N GLY A 226 15.60 -3.74 8.28
CA GLY A 226 16.06 -2.75 9.25
C GLY A 226 15.11 -2.54 10.44
N THR A 227 14.72 -1.30 10.69
CA THR A 227 13.83 -0.92 11.81
C THR A 227 12.42 -1.52 11.69
N ASN A 228 11.99 -1.90 10.47
CA ASN A 228 10.70 -2.57 10.25
C ASN A 228 10.66 -3.99 10.81
N GLY A 229 11.81 -4.59 11.17
CA GLY A 229 11.91 -5.96 11.67
C GLY A 229 11.05 -6.27 12.91
N ASN A 230 10.65 -5.24 13.65
CA ASN A 230 9.85 -5.35 14.86
C ASN A 230 8.33 -5.34 14.62
N TYR A 231 7.88 -5.01 13.40
CA TYR A 231 6.45 -4.99 13.09
C TYR A 231 5.85 -6.39 12.99
N PRO A 232 4.55 -6.55 13.24
CA PRO A 232 3.89 -7.86 13.15
C PRO A 232 4.08 -8.53 11.78
N ASP A 233 4.25 -9.86 11.79
CA ASP A 233 4.26 -10.70 10.58
C ASP A 233 3.15 -11.75 10.70
N PHE A 234 2.02 -11.50 10.05
CA PHE A 234 0.82 -12.34 10.14
C PHE A 234 0.91 -13.64 9.35
N ARG A 235 1.98 -13.85 8.57
CA ARG A 235 2.25 -15.15 7.92
C ARG A 235 2.80 -16.16 8.92
N LYS A 236 3.55 -15.69 9.94
CA LYS A 236 4.15 -16.56 10.95
C LYS A 236 3.04 -17.14 11.82
N LYS A 237 2.88 -18.47 11.79
CA LYS A 237 1.95 -19.18 12.69
C LYS A 237 2.28 -18.83 14.14
N ASN A 238 1.25 -18.43 14.88
CA ASN A 238 1.34 -18.00 16.28
C ASN A 238 2.07 -19.08 17.12
N LYS A 239 3.32 -18.82 17.51
CA LYS A 239 4.21 -19.80 18.14
C LYS A 239 3.61 -20.37 19.43
N LEU A 240 2.84 -19.56 20.16
CA LEU A 240 2.16 -19.95 21.40
C LEU A 240 1.07 -21.00 21.16
N LEU A 241 0.20 -20.79 20.17
CA LEU A 241 -0.85 -21.74 19.78
C LEU A 241 -0.27 -23.07 19.28
N ASN A 242 0.85 -23.03 18.56
CA ASN A 242 1.55 -24.25 18.15
C ASN A 242 2.13 -25.01 19.35
N ARG A 243 2.65 -24.30 20.36
CA ARG A 243 3.17 -24.90 21.60
C ARG A 243 2.04 -25.54 22.41
N LEU A 244 0.90 -24.85 22.55
CA LEU A 244 -0.30 -25.36 23.22
C LEU A 244 -0.92 -26.57 22.52
N ARG A 245 -1.04 -26.55 21.18
CA ARG A 245 -1.51 -27.71 20.40
C ARG A 245 -0.58 -28.92 20.52
N LYS A 246 0.74 -28.69 20.64
CA LYS A 246 1.73 -29.76 20.83
C LYS A 246 1.64 -30.38 22.23
N ILE A 247 1.29 -29.59 23.25
CA ILE A 247 1.05 -30.08 24.62
C ILE A 247 -0.27 -30.87 24.67
N HIS A 248 -1.36 -30.34 24.10
CA HIS A 248 -2.65 -31.02 24.07
C HIS A 248 -2.59 -32.36 23.28
N GLY A 249 -1.89 -32.38 22.14
CA GLY A 249 -1.69 -33.61 21.37
C GLY A 249 -0.82 -34.68 22.05
N ARG A 250 -0.04 -34.32 23.08
CA ARG A 250 0.70 -35.28 23.92
C ARG A 250 -0.15 -35.84 25.06
N LEU A 251 -1.09 -35.05 25.59
CA LEU A 251 -2.00 -35.46 26.66
C LEU A 251 -3.13 -36.37 26.17
N VAL A 252 -3.54 -36.27 24.90
CA VAL A 252 -4.61 -37.10 24.30
C VAL A 252 -4.08 -38.44 23.77
N LYS A 253 -2.75 -38.61 23.68
CA LYS A 253 -2.08 -39.84 23.20
C LYS A 253 -1.27 -40.55 24.29
N GLY A 254 -1.40 -40.11 25.54
CA GLY A 254 -0.79 -40.72 26.72
C GLY A 254 -1.80 -41.55 27.50
#